data_AF-A0A848KRW2-F1
#
_entry.id   AF-A0A848KRW2-F1
#
_cell.length_a   1.000
_cell.length_b   1.000
_cell.length_c   1.000
_cell.angle_alpha   90.00
_cell.angle_beta   90.00
_cell.angle_gamma   90.00
#
_symmetry.space_group_name_H-M   'P 1'
#
loop_
_entity.id
_entity.type
_entity.pdbx_description
1 polymer ?
#
loop_
_entity_poly.entity_id
_entity_poly.type
_entity_poly.pdbx_seq_one_letter_code
_entity_poly.pdbx_strand_id
1 'polypeptide(L)'
;MEFITDLPHWVPVTRLYRHGDHHVAVTVLDFWDARGTNVFLCDEQGVAIDADGDPSNGLTALLELEHGTTFEQACQVAIPALEALPGS
;
A
#
# COMPACT_ATOMS: atom_id res chain seq x y z
N MET A 1 2.54 11.85 -3.88
CA MET A 1 3.11 10.58 -4.39
C MET A 1 3.04 10.55 -5.90
N GLU A 2 3.94 9.83 -6.54
CA GLU A 2 3.99 9.61 -8.00
C GLU A 2 3.41 8.22 -8.34
N PHE A 3 2.54 8.15 -9.34
CA PHE A 3 2.05 6.86 -9.87
C PHE A 3 3.10 6.24 -10.80
N ILE A 4 3.41 4.95 -10.60
CA ILE A 4 4.42 4.23 -11.38
C ILE A 4 3.75 3.31 -12.40
N THR A 5 2.93 2.37 -11.94
CA THR A 5 2.26 1.37 -12.79
C THR A 5 1.12 0.70 -12.04
N ASP A 6 0.17 0.10 -12.76
CA ASP A 6 -0.73 -0.89 -12.19
C ASP A 6 0.05 -2.19 -11.91
N LEU A 7 -0.34 -2.95 -10.89
CA LEU A 7 0.20 -4.28 -10.55
C LEU A 7 -0.81 -5.37 -10.95
N PRO A 8 -0.82 -5.84 -12.22
CA PRO A 8 -1.87 -6.73 -12.72
C PRO A 8 -1.86 -8.13 -12.11
N HIS A 9 -0.80 -8.49 -11.38
CA HIS A 9 -0.65 -9.76 -10.68
C HIS A 9 -1.15 -9.70 -9.24
N TRP A 10 -1.44 -8.51 -8.72
CA TRP A 10 -2.17 -8.33 -7.46
C TRP A 10 -3.65 -8.24 -7.78
N VAL A 11 -4.46 -8.91 -6.95
CA VAL A 11 -5.91 -8.87 -7.03
C VAL A 11 -6.44 -8.37 -5.69
N PRO A 12 -7.47 -7.50 -5.68
CA PRO A 12 -8.10 -6.78 -6.78
C PRO A 12 -7.25 -5.59 -7.27
N VAL A 13 -7.84 -4.53 -7.85
CA VAL A 13 -7.11 -3.42 -8.50
C VAL A 13 -6.06 -2.82 -7.57
N THR A 14 -4.79 -2.99 -7.94
CA THR A 14 -3.63 -2.50 -7.18
C THR A 14 -2.76 -1.60 -8.04
N ARG A 15 -2.31 -0.49 -7.45
CA ARG A 15 -1.43 0.50 -8.08
C ARG A 15 -0.17 0.71 -7.27
N LEU A 16 0.97 0.77 -7.95
CA LEU A 16 2.26 1.09 -7.35
C LEU A 16 2.51 2.60 -7.42
N TYR A 17 2.93 3.15 -6.29
CA TYR A 17 3.29 4.55 -6.14
C TYR A 17 4.66 4.70 -5.50
N ARG A 18 5.28 5.87 -5.70
CA ARG A 18 6.55 6.26 -5.09
C ARG A 18 6.43 7.57 -4.32
N HIS A 19 7.11 7.66 -3.18
CA HIS A 19 7.30 8.89 -2.42
C HIS A 19 8.68 8.91 -1.76
N GLY A 20 9.53 9.87 -2.17
CA GLY A 20 10.94 9.84 -1.80
C GLY A 20 11.60 8.55 -2.29
N ASP A 21 12.21 7.82 -1.36
CA ASP A 21 12.86 6.53 -1.58
C ASP A 21 11.93 5.33 -1.32
N HIS A 22 10.70 5.57 -0.88
CA HIS A 22 9.73 4.52 -0.57
C HIS A 22 8.78 4.24 -1.73
N HIS A 23 8.42 2.96 -1.87
CA HIS A 23 7.38 2.50 -2.77
C HIS A 23 6.23 1.90 -1.96
N VAL A 24 5.00 2.12 -2.43
CA VAL A 24 3.80 1.54 -1.83
C VAL A 24 2.84 1.00 -2.87
N ALA A 25 2.28 -0.18 -2.61
CA ALA A 25 1.16 -0.72 -3.35
C ALA A 25 -0.15 -0.36 -2.64
N VAL A 26 -1.01 0.40 -3.32
CA VAL A 26 -2.37 0.69 -2.83
C VAL A 26 -3.32 -0.31 -3.48
N THR A 27 -4.00 -1.11 -2.67
CA THR A 27 -4.98 -2.11 -3.10
C THR A 27 -6.37 -1.70 -2.65
N VAL A 28 -7.27 -1.44 -3.60
CA VAL A 28 -8.66 -1.09 -3.30
C VAL A 28 -9.51 -2.36 -3.34
N LEU A 29 -9.98 -2.79 -2.18
CA LEU A 29 -10.83 -3.97 -2.01
C LEU A 29 -12.30 -3.58 -2.15
N ASP A 30 -12.88 -3.97 -3.28
CA ASP A 30 -14.32 -3.91 -3.51
C ASP A 30 -14.79 -5.16 -4.26
N PHE A 31 -14.59 -6.33 -3.64
CA PHE A 31 -14.96 -7.61 -4.25
C PHE A 31 -15.49 -8.59 -3.22
N TRP A 32 -16.71 -9.09 -3.44
CA TRP A 32 -17.42 -10.03 -2.55
C TRP A 32 -17.52 -9.52 -1.11
N ASP A 33 -16.88 -10.20 -0.16
CA ASP A 33 -16.80 -9.87 1.27
C ASP A 33 -15.56 -9.03 1.62
N ALA A 34 -14.57 -8.96 0.71
CA ALA A 34 -13.41 -8.09 0.86
C ALA A 34 -13.79 -6.64 0.56
N ARG A 35 -13.63 -5.80 1.59
CA ARG A 35 -13.97 -4.37 1.58
C ARG A 35 -12.86 -3.60 2.28
N GLY A 36 -12.42 -2.48 1.69
CA GLY A 36 -11.43 -1.61 2.31
C GLY A 36 -10.42 -1.08 1.30
N THR A 37 -9.40 -0.39 1.79
CA THR A 37 -8.21 -0.07 1.01
C THR A 37 -6.98 -0.30 1.86
N ASN A 38 -6.07 -1.14 1.38
CA ASN A 38 -4.82 -1.42 2.09
C ASN A 38 -3.66 -0.75 1.36
N VAL A 39 -2.71 -0.23 2.14
CA VAL A 39 -1.45 0.31 1.64
C VAL A 39 -0.34 -0.60 2.14
N PHE A 40 0.40 -1.22 1.24
CA PHE A 40 1.52 -2.08 1.56
C PHE A 40 2.82 -1.37 1.23
N LEU A 41 3.84 -1.52 2.08
CA LEU A 41 5.20 -1.17 1.71
C LEU A 41 5.67 -2.12 0.62
N CYS A 42 6.42 -1.58 -0.35
CA CYS A 42 6.98 -2.35 -1.44
C CYS A 42 8.40 -1.91 -1.77
N ASP A 43 9.11 -2.77 -2.50
CA ASP A 43 10.28 -2.36 -3.28
C ASP A 43 9.88 -1.69 -4.61
N GLU A 44 10.88 -1.26 -5.38
CA GLU A 44 10.70 -0.60 -6.68
C GLU A 44 10.08 -1.53 -7.75
N GLN A 45 10.13 -2.86 -7.54
CA GLN A 45 9.52 -3.86 -8.40
C GLN A 45 8.07 -4.16 -8.01
N GLY A 46 7.57 -3.60 -6.91
CA GLY A 46 6.21 -3.85 -6.40
C GLY A 46 6.08 -5.13 -5.58
N VAL A 47 7.19 -5.67 -5.05
CA VAL A 47 7.16 -6.80 -4.11
C VAL A 47 6.84 -6.26 -2.71
N ALA A 48 5.86 -6.87 -2.04
CA ALA A 48 5.46 -6.46 -0.70
C ALA A 48 6.58 -6.67 0.33
N ILE A 49 6.76 -5.66 1.19
CA ILE A 49 7.63 -5.70 2.37
C ILE A 49 6.71 -5.68 3.58
N ASP A 50 6.99 -6.57 4.53
CA ASP A 50 6.25 -6.66 5.77
C ASP A 50 6.53 -5.44 6.67
N ALA A 51 5.46 -4.72 7.04
CA ALA A 51 5.58 -3.40 7.65
C ALA A 51 6.02 -3.43 9.12
N ASP A 52 5.64 -4.46 9.89
CA ASP A 52 6.05 -4.64 11.28
C ASP A 52 7.23 -5.63 11.44
N GLY A 53 7.53 -6.41 10.39
CA GLY A 53 8.64 -7.35 10.35
C GLY A 53 8.41 -8.60 11.19
N ASP A 54 7.16 -8.92 11.55
CA ASP A 54 6.79 -10.10 12.32
C ASP A 54 6.48 -11.29 11.39
N PRO A 55 7.39 -12.26 11.23
CA PRO A 55 7.15 -13.39 10.34
C PRO A 55 6.02 -14.33 10.81
N SER A 56 5.47 -14.15 12.01
CA SER A 56 4.44 -15.03 12.58
C SER A 56 3.01 -14.66 12.20
N ASN A 57 2.76 -13.41 11.77
CA ASN A 57 1.44 -12.91 11.39
C ASN A 57 1.22 -12.80 9.86
N GLY A 58 2.28 -13.02 9.07
CA GLY A 58 2.21 -13.01 7.62
C GLY A 58 2.72 -11.70 7.02
N LEU A 59 1.89 -11.04 6.20
CA LEU A 59 2.21 -9.74 5.61
C LEU A 59 1.32 -8.68 6.27
N THR A 60 1.93 -7.76 7.01
CA THR A 60 1.24 -6.64 7.64
C THR A 60 1.24 -5.43 6.70
N ALA A 61 0.06 -4.86 6.46
CA ALA A 61 -0.07 -3.62 5.69
C ALA A 61 0.51 -2.43 6.48
N LEU A 62 1.03 -1.43 5.77
CA LEU A 62 1.41 -0.15 6.38
C LEU A 62 0.17 0.59 6.92
N LEU A 63 -0.92 0.55 6.15
CA LEU A 63 -2.21 1.13 6.53
C LEU A 63 -3.36 0.24 6.06
N GLU A 64 -4.41 0.17 6.88
CA GLU A 64 -5.72 -0.34 6.51
C GLU A 64 -6.74 0.80 6.61
N LEU A 65 -7.45 1.06 5.53
CA LEU A 65 -8.35 2.21 5.39
C LEU A 65 -9.78 1.72 5.12
N GLU A 66 -10.73 2.56 5.51
CA GLU A 66 -12.15 2.27 5.36
C GLU A 66 -12.54 2.01 3.90
N HIS A 67 -13.60 1.21 3.71
CA HIS A 67 -14.18 0.98 2.39
C HIS A 67 -14.67 2.28 1.75
N GLY A 68 -14.46 2.42 0.44
CA GLY A 68 -14.76 3.64 -0.31
C GLY A 68 -13.61 4.65 -0.36
N THR A 69 -12.51 4.40 0.36
CA THR A 69 -11.28 5.19 0.20
C THR A 69 -10.74 5.02 -1.21
N THR A 70 -10.51 6.13 -1.94
CA THR A 70 -9.94 6.07 -3.29
C THR A 70 -8.42 5.94 -3.25
N PHE A 71 -7.81 5.65 -4.40
CA PHE A 71 -6.35 5.65 -4.53
C PHE A 71 -5.75 6.99 -4.10
N GLU A 72 -6.33 8.11 -4.53
CA GLU A 72 -5.83 9.46 -4.25
C GLU A 72 -5.95 9.80 -2.75
N GLN A 73 -7.02 9.36 -2.09
CA GLN A 73 -7.19 9.53 -0.65
C GLN A 73 -6.18 8.68 0.12
N ALA A 74 -6.02 7.41 -0.25
CA ALA A 74 -5.02 6.53 0.34
C ALA A 74 -3.60 7.12 0.17
N CYS A 75 -3.31 7.72 -0.99
CA CYS A 75 -2.06 8.41 -1.25
C CYS A 75 -1.79 9.58 -0.28
N GLN A 76 -2.82 10.35 0.07
CA GLN A 76 -2.69 11.49 0.98
C GLN A 76 -2.45 11.02 2.42
N VAL A 77 -3.14 9.96 2.85
CA VAL A 77 -3.00 9.40 4.20
C VAL A 77 -1.70 8.62 4.38
N ALA A 78 -1.17 8.04 3.31
CA ALA A 78 0.09 7.29 3.34
C ALA A 78 1.33 8.17 3.56
N ILE A 79 1.32 9.43 3.13
CA ILE A 79 2.49 10.31 3.20
C ILE A 79 3.04 10.46 4.63
N PRO A 80 2.24 10.85 5.64
CA PRO A 80 2.73 10.94 7.02
C PRO A 80 3.24 9.62 7.58
N ALA A 81 2.64 8.49 7.17
CA ALA A 81 3.08 7.17 7.61
C ALA A 81 4.47 6.82 7.04
N LEU A 82 4.73 7.19 5.78
CA LEU A 82 6.02 7.00 5.13
C LEU A 82 7.12 7.91 5.73
N GLU A 83 6.79 9.16 6.02
CA GLU A 83 7.70 10.12 6.67
C GLU A 83 8.04 9.76 8.13
N ALA A 84 7.27 8.85 8.74
CA ALA A 84 7.53 8.34 10.08
C ALA A 84 8.42 7.08 10.09
N LEU A 85 8.71 6.49 8.91
CA LEU A 85 9.54 5.31 8.82
C LEU A 85 11.02 5.65 9.09
N PRO A 86 11.75 4.78 9.78
CA PRO A 86 13.17 5.01 10.02
C PRO A 86 13.94 5.03 8.70
N GLY A 87 14.50 6.19 8.35
CA GLY A 87 15.33 6.39 7.15
C GLY A 87 14.74 7.30 6.06
N SER A 88 13.56 7.90 6.29
CA SER A 88 12.93 8.92 5.41
C SER A 88 13.53 10.31 5.55
#